data_AF-A0A9W9U9C9-F1
#
_entry.id   AF-A0A9W9U9C9-F1
#
_cell.length_a   1.000
_cell.length_b   1.000
_cell.length_c   1.000
_cell.angle_alpha   90.00
_cell.angle_beta   90.00
_cell.angle_gamma   90.00
#
_symmetry.space_group_name_H-M   'P 1'
#
loop_
_entity.id
_entity.type
_entity.pdbx_description
1 polymer ?
#
loop_
_entity_poly.entity_id
_entity_poly.type
_entity_poly.pdbx_seq_one_letter_code
_entity_poly.pdbx_strand_id
1 'polypeptide(L)'
;MGKTDDRPAYLSSDDAKYSLGIHRGPLVSKNDNGAQLAQVESAGGLSLETRKLKASEKFQRHWKRFWCLHLFVTIIFLAIFLPVFFLVAIPAISQMVVNKSDLVLVNAAVLNPRPDMISLTLQSALNLKIALPVRIEPITLDLFVRDTGASNAWANATIDGKVIKGNSTLGVSKVETPLTNLTTWVEYVHNVVNKKDTALSVRGTTNSYLGVLKSKVTMDKDIVSPVLDQFKGFSVTDTGLVSKREDGTNLVGNATLPNHSLLTLDLGTIVLDVKSGGLTIGNATLKDVTIYPGNNTFPLTGVLDLSTIIHNLGKVLASQAANLKTGNLALDTITRSITWNGTLVPYYTEVMSGLTLTANLAIADLLKNSIHNLLSGNSSITDALDSVGGLSGLVGNLTDSEGASNTASAALAESSKIDALKSKLKTNVAVRDIFKDHPVQKRDMIVDSLAGMYVKL
;
A
#
# COMPACT_ATOMS: atom_id res chain seq x y z
N MET A 1 -10.10 -11.41 -100.00
CA MET A 1 -11.34 -12.08 -100.42
C MET A 1 -11.84 -12.92 -99.25
N GLY A 2 -12.80 -12.49 -98.42
CA GLY A 2 -14.13 -11.97 -98.78
C GLY A 2 -15.14 -13.12 -98.65
N LYS A 3 -15.35 -13.62 -97.42
CA LYS A 3 -16.32 -14.69 -97.13
C LYS A 3 -17.59 -14.04 -96.58
N THR A 4 -18.66 -14.12 -97.35
CA THR A 4 -20.01 -13.66 -97.04
C THR A 4 -20.58 -14.45 -95.86
N ASP A 5 -20.93 -13.78 -94.77
CA ASP A 5 -21.69 -14.34 -93.64
C ASP A 5 -23.16 -13.93 -93.83
N ASP A 6 -23.95 -14.84 -94.42
CA ASP A 6 -25.40 -14.70 -94.57
C ASP A 6 -26.05 -14.92 -93.19
N ARG A 7 -26.43 -13.83 -92.53
CA ARG A 7 -27.32 -13.86 -91.36
C ARG A 7 -28.60 -13.07 -91.65
N PRO A 8 -29.78 -13.65 -91.44
CA PRO A 8 -31.04 -12.97 -91.71
C PRO A 8 -31.29 -11.80 -90.74
N ALA A 9 -31.88 -10.72 -91.27
CA ALA A 9 -31.97 -9.39 -90.67
C ALA A 9 -32.71 -9.28 -89.32
N TYR A 10 -33.32 -10.35 -88.81
CA TYR A 10 -34.02 -10.36 -87.52
C TYR A 10 -33.09 -10.63 -86.31
N LEU A 11 -31.78 -10.77 -86.52
CA LEU A 11 -30.77 -10.94 -85.45
C LEU A 11 -29.89 -9.70 -85.21
N SER A 12 -30.23 -8.54 -85.79
CA SER A 12 -29.43 -7.31 -85.71
C SER A 12 -30.01 -6.21 -84.80
N SER A 13 -31.06 -6.47 -84.02
CA SER A 13 -31.55 -5.51 -83.02
C SER A 13 -31.22 -5.97 -81.58
N ASP A 14 -30.71 -5.04 -80.78
CA ASP A 14 -30.27 -5.26 -79.39
C ASP A 14 -31.41 -5.62 -78.42
N ASP A 15 -32.67 -5.59 -78.87
CA ASP A 15 -33.85 -5.94 -78.07
C ASP A 15 -34.22 -7.44 -78.09
N ALA A 16 -33.51 -8.26 -78.88
CA ALA A 16 -33.81 -9.70 -78.99
C ALA A 16 -33.16 -10.59 -77.91
N LYS A 17 -32.37 -10.01 -76.97
CA LYS A 17 -31.59 -10.79 -75.99
C LYS A 17 -32.31 -11.18 -74.69
N TYR A 18 -33.58 -10.80 -74.50
CA TYR A 18 -34.32 -11.09 -73.27
C TYR A 18 -35.73 -11.66 -73.46
N SER A 19 -36.02 -12.28 -74.60
CA SER A 19 -37.28 -13.00 -74.86
C SER A 19 -37.18 -14.48 -74.49
N LEU A 20 -37.09 -14.78 -73.19
CA LEU A 20 -37.20 -16.15 -72.65
C LEU A 20 -38.53 -16.29 -71.89
N GLY A 21 -39.54 -16.86 -72.56
CA GLY A 21 -40.77 -17.34 -71.95
C GLY A 21 -42.05 -16.70 -72.48
N ILE A 22 -42.85 -17.51 -73.18
CA ILE A 22 -44.13 -17.23 -73.87
C ILE A 22 -45.30 -16.84 -72.95
N HIS A 23 -45.05 -16.52 -71.68
CA HIS A 23 -46.09 -16.17 -70.69
C HIS A 23 -45.71 -14.96 -69.83
N ARG A 24 -45.08 -13.94 -70.43
CA ARG A 24 -44.95 -12.62 -69.79
C ARG A 24 -45.40 -11.57 -70.77
N GLY A 25 -46.44 -10.82 -70.39
CA GLY A 25 -46.91 -9.65 -71.13
C GLY A 25 -45.81 -8.59 -71.26
N PRO A 26 -45.98 -7.60 -72.15
CA PRO A 26 -44.93 -6.65 -72.50
C PRO A 26 -44.42 -5.92 -71.25
N LEU A 27 -43.10 -5.92 -71.07
CA LEU A 27 -42.44 -5.12 -70.05
C LEU A 27 -42.43 -3.66 -70.52
N VAL A 28 -43.03 -2.79 -69.71
CA VAL A 28 -43.00 -1.33 -69.91
C VAL A 28 -41.54 -0.86 -69.92
N SER A 29 -41.10 -0.29 -71.04
CA SER A 29 -39.81 0.38 -71.13
C SER A 29 -39.83 1.65 -70.28
N LYS A 30 -38.71 1.90 -69.63
CA LYS A 30 -38.49 3.04 -68.75
C LYS A 30 -38.21 4.28 -69.61
N ASN A 31 -39.27 4.84 -70.20
CA ASN A 31 -39.40 6.23 -70.64
C ASN A 31 -40.69 6.34 -71.47
N ASP A 32 -41.80 6.72 -70.83
CA ASP A 32 -42.65 7.76 -71.43
C ASP A 32 -43.68 8.27 -70.43
N ASN A 33 -43.75 9.60 -70.36
CA ASN A 33 -44.72 10.35 -69.59
C ASN A 33 -46.02 10.43 -70.39
N GLY A 34 -47.12 10.00 -69.77
CA GLY A 34 -48.46 10.45 -70.13
C GLY A 34 -49.08 9.79 -71.36
N ALA A 35 -49.96 8.82 -71.10
CA ALA A 35 -51.16 8.64 -71.90
C ALA A 35 -52.21 7.91 -71.06
N GLN A 36 -53.28 8.64 -70.74
CA GLN A 36 -54.56 8.04 -70.37
C GLN A 36 -54.98 7.12 -71.52
N LEU A 37 -55.19 5.83 -71.26
CA LEU A 37 -55.82 4.93 -72.21
C LEU A 37 -57.12 4.39 -71.61
N ALA A 38 -58.18 5.00 -72.13
CA ALA A 38 -59.53 4.50 -72.36
C ALA A 38 -59.91 3.19 -71.66
N GLN A 39 -60.78 3.35 -70.67
CA GLN A 39 -61.71 2.35 -70.19
C GLN A 39 -62.61 1.88 -71.34
N VAL A 40 -62.49 0.59 -71.71
CA VAL A 40 -63.48 -0.10 -72.55
C VAL A 40 -63.97 -1.31 -71.76
N GLU A 41 -65.25 -1.26 -71.37
CA GLU A 41 -65.98 -2.37 -70.79
C GLU A 41 -66.08 -3.53 -71.79
N SER A 42 -65.70 -4.73 -71.35
CA SER A 42 -66.16 -5.98 -71.95
C SER A 42 -66.33 -7.02 -70.83
N ALA A 43 -67.35 -7.84 -71.00
CA ALA A 43 -68.13 -8.49 -69.96
C ALA A 43 -67.42 -9.63 -69.21
N GLY A 44 -67.74 -9.76 -67.92
CA GLY A 44 -67.69 -11.02 -67.18
C GLY A 44 -66.31 -11.57 -66.82
N GLY A 45 -65.76 -11.12 -65.69
CA GLY A 45 -64.66 -11.84 -65.04
C GLY A 45 -63.88 -10.98 -64.04
N LEU A 46 -64.11 -11.22 -62.74
CA LEU A 46 -63.23 -10.90 -61.61
C LEU A 46 -62.33 -9.66 -61.79
N SER A 47 -62.85 -8.50 -61.35
CA SER A 47 -62.02 -7.32 -61.10
C SER A 47 -60.96 -7.66 -60.04
N LEU A 48 -59.74 -7.95 -60.50
CA LEU A 48 -58.52 -7.98 -59.68
C LEU A 48 -58.16 -6.55 -59.32
N GLU A 49 -58.85 -6.00 -58.32
CA GLU A 49 -58.33 -4.85 -57.61
C GLU A 49 -56.95 -5.28 -57.07
N THR A 50 -55.88 -4.64 -57.55
CA THR A 50 -54.53 -4.94 -57.08
C THR A 50 -54.40 -4.37 -55.67
N ARG A 51 -54.90 -5.12 -54.68
CA ARG A 51 -54.75 -4.78 -53.26
C ARG A 51 -53.25 -4.66 -52.99
N LYS A 52 -52.76 -3.44 -52.77
CA LYS A 52 -51.40 -3.22 -52.26
C LYS A 52 -51.33 -3.86 -50.87
N LEU A 53 -50.94 -5.13 -50.84
CA LEU A 53 -50.77 -5.91 -49.61
C LEU A 53 -49.81 -5.15 -48.69
N LYS A 54 -50.23 -4.94 -47.44
CA LYS A 54 -49.38 -4.35 -46.39
C LYS A 54 -48.11 -5.20 -46.25
N ALA A 55 -46.99 -4.58 -45.87
CA ALA A 55 -45.71 -5.27 -45.70
C ALA A 55 -45.82 -6.52 -44.80
N SER A 56 -46.71 -6.47 -43.80
CA SER A 56 -47.05 -7.59 -42.92
C SER A 56 -47.70 -8.78 -43.64
N GLU A 57 -48.63 -8.56 -44.58
CA GLU A 57 -49.32 -9.62 -45.33
C GLU A 57 -48.36 -10.30 -46.33
N LYS A 58 -47.41 -9.55 -46.90
CA LYS A 58 -46.35 -10.11 -47.77
C LYS A 58 -45.35 -10.97 -46.97
N PHE A 59 -44.99 -10.53 -45.77
CA PHE A 59 -44.09 -11.25 -44.87
C PHE A 59 -44.72 -12.55 -44.35
N GLN A 60 -46.00 -12.53 -43.98
CA GLN A 60 -46.74 -13.74 -43.60
C GLN A 60 -46.85 -14.76 -44.73
N ARG A 61 -47.06 -14.31 -45.98
CA ARG A 61 -47.10 -15.20 -47.15
C ARG A 61 -45.72 -15.78 -47.49
N HIS A 62 -44.65 -15.02 -47.27
CA HIS A 62 -43.27 -15.47 -47.44
C HIS A 62 -42.88 -16.53 -46.39
N TRP A 63 -43.25 -16.31 -45.12
CA TRP A 63 -42.96 -17.23 -44.03
C TRP A 63 -43.73 -18.56 -44.16
N LYS A 64 -44.99 -18.52 -44.63
CA LYS A 64 -45.76 -19.75 -44.94
C LYS A 64 -45.26 -20.48 -46.18
N ARG A 65 -44.74 -19.76 -47.19
CA ARG A 65 -44.26 -20.36 -48.45
C ARG A 65 -42.87 -20.99 -48.34
N PHE A 66 -41.98 -20.42 -47.53
CA PHE A 66 -40.59 -20.88 -47.37
C PHE A 66 -40.29 -21.41 -45.96
N TRP A 67 -41.31 -21.88 -45.24
CA TRP A 67 -41.19 -22.32 -43.85
C TRP A 67 -40.10 -23.40 -43.67
N CYS A 68 -40.02 -24.38 -44.58
CA CYS A 68 -38.98 -25.42 -44.53
C CYS A 68 -37.55 -24.87 -44.68
N LEU A 69 -37.34 -23.85 -45.52
CA LEU A 69 -36.03 -23.21 -45.69
C LEU A 69 -35.63 -22.41 -44.44
N HIS A 70 -36.59 -21.68 -43.84
CA HIS A 70 -36.34 -20.95 -42.60
C HIS A 70 -36.05 -21.92 -41.46
N LEU A 71 -36.79 -23.03 -41.35
CA LEU A 71 -36.54 -24.08 -40.37
C LEU A 71 -35.13 -24.66 -40.53
N PHE A 72 -34.71 -24.99 -41.75
CA PHE A 72 -33.37 -25.50 -42.03
C PHE A 72 -32.26 -24.49 -41.68
N VAL A 73 -32.41 -23.22 -42.09
CA VAL A 73 -31.47 -22.16 -41.74
C VAL A 73 -31.43 -21.92 -40.23
N THR A 74 -32.57 -21.96 -39.54
CA THR A 74 -32.63 -21.83 -38.08
C THR A 74 -31.94 -23.01 -37.39
N ILE A 75 -32.10 -24.24 -37.89
CA ILE A 75 -31.39 -25.41 -37.34
C ILE A 75 -29.88 -25.26 -37.53
N ILE A 76 -29.41 -24.87 -38.73
CA ILE A 76 -27.98 -24.63 -38.98
C ILE A 76 -27.47 -23.49 -38.09
N PHE A 77 -28.19 -22.38 -38.03
CA PHE A 77 -27.85 -21.25 -37.17
C PHE A 77 -27.74 -21.70 -35.73
N LEU A 78 -28.72 -22.45 -35.20
CA LEU A 78 -28.72 -22.91 -33.82
C LEU A 78 -27.59 -23.92 -33.56
N ALA A 79 -27.30 -24.81 -34.51
CA ALA A 79 -26.21 -25.79 -34.43
C ALA A 79 -24.83 -25.13 -34.40
N ILE A 80 -24.66 -23.95 -35.01
CA ILE A 80 -23.42 -23.17 -34.95
C ILE A 80 -23.42 -22.22 -33.74
N PHE A 81 -24.55 -21.55 -33.51
CA PHE A 81 -24.71 -20.54 -32.47
C PHE A 81 -24.60 -21.14 -31.08
N LEU A 82 -25.23 -22.28 -30.79
CA LEU A 82 -25.18 -22.90 -29.46
C LEU A 82 -23.73 -23.23 -29.05
N PRO A 83 -22.93 -23.97 -29.84
CA PRO A 83 -21.52 -24.20 -29.50
C PRO A 83 -20.72 -22.91 -29.32
N VAL A 84 -20.86 -21.94 -30.22
CA VAL A 84 -20.12 -20.67 -30.13
C VAL A 84 -20.52 -19.88 -28.87
N PHE A 85 -21.81 -19.80 -28.58
CA PHE A 85 -22.34 -19.07 -27.43
C PHE A 85 -21.88 -19.70 -26.10
N PHE A 86 -22.01 -21.02 -25.97
CA PHE A 86 -21.67 -21.72 -24.72
C PHE A 86 -20.17 -21.97 -24.52
N LEU A 87 -19.42 -22.29 -25.59
CA LEU A 87 -18.00 -22.62 -25.47
C LEU A 87 -17.07 -21.42 -25.59
N VAL A 88 -17.50 -20.34 -26.26
CA VAL A 88 -16.65 -19.16 -26.50
C VAL A 88 -17.20 -17.92 -25.80
N ALA A 89 -18.46 -17.57 -26.03
CA ALA A 89 -18.99 -16.29 -25.53
C ALA A 89 -19.10 -16.27 -24.00
N ILE A 90 -19.68 -17.31 -23.37
CA ILE A 90 -19.86 -17.35 -21.91
C ILE A 90 -18.51 -17.36 -21.15
N PRO A 91 -17.51 -18.20 -21.50
CA PRO A 91 -16.19 -18.14 -20.88
C PRO A 91 -15.50 -16.79 -21.07
N ALA A 92 -15.59 -16.19 -22.27
CA ALA A 92 -15.01 -14.88 -22.55
C ALA A 92 -15.66 -13.76 -21.72
N ILE A 93 -16.99 -13.77 -21.57
CA ILE A 93 -17.71 -12.82 -20.72
C ILE A 93 -17.31 -13.01 -19.26
N SER A 94 -17.25 -14.25 -18.77
CA SER A 94 -16.85 -14.57 -17.39
C SER A 94 -15.44 -14.07 -17.09
N GLN A 95 -14.51 -14.28 -18.01
CA GLN A 95 -13.14 -13.75 -17.88
C GLN A 95 -13.10 -12.22 -17.96
N MET A 96 -13.90 -11.60 -18.83
CA MET A 96 -14.01 -10.15 -18.91
C MET A 96 -14.51 -9.54 -17.59
N VAL A 97 -15.46 -10.18 -16.90
CA VAL A 97 -15.95 -9.72 -15.59
C VAL A 97 -14.81 -9.74 -14.56
N VAL A 98 -14.02 -10.82 -14.50
CA VAL A 98 -12.85 -10.88 -13.62
C VAL A 98 -11.82 -9.81 -14.01
N ASN A 99 -11.53 -9.63 -15.29
CA ASN A 99 -10.57 -8.63 -15.74
C ASN A 99 -11.01 -7.19 -15.44
N LYS A 100 -12.32 -6.90 -15.49
CA LYS A 100 -12.88 -5.57 -15.19
C LYS A 100 -13.18 -5.32 -13.71
N SER A 101 -13.17 -6.37 -12.88
CA SER A 101 -13.45 -6.23 -11.46
C SER A 101 -12.36 -5.44 -10.74
N ASP A 102 -12.77 -4.63 -9.77
CA ASP A 102 -11.84 -3.91 -8.91
C ASP A 102 -11.58 -4.74 -7.65
N LEU A 103 -10.31 -4.86 -7.27
CA LEU A 103 -9.87 -5.53 -6.06
C LEU A 103 -9.06 -4.54 -5.23
N VAL A 104 -9.61 -4.11 -4.10
CA VAL A 104 -9.01 -3.09 -3.24
C VAL A 104 -8.66 -3.72 -1.90
N LEU A 105 -7.43 -3.53 -1.43
CA LEU A 105 -7.01 -3.97 -0.11
C LEU A 105 -7.80 -3.23 0.97
N VAL A 106 -8.47 -3.95 1.87
CA VAL A 106 -9.20 -3.35 3.00
C VAL A 106 -8.53 -3.61 4.33
N ASN A 107 -7.85 -4.75 4.48
CA ASN A 107 -7.14 -5.11 5.69
C ASN A 107 -6.06 -6.13 5.34
N ALA A 108 -4.86 -5.94 5.86
CA ALA A 108 -3.82 -6.95 5.78
C ALA A 108 -3.01 -6.97 7.08
N ALA A 109 -2.62 -8.17 7.50
CA ALA A 109 -1.78 -8.36 8.66
C ALA A 109 -0.78 -9.48 8.41
N VAL A 110 0.48 -9.24 8.74
CA VAL A 110 1.55 -10.23 8.80
C VAL A 110 1.96 -10.34 10.25
N LEU A 111 1.53 -11.42 10.90
CA LEU A 111 1.73 -11.67 12.32
C LEU A 111 2.57 -12.94 12.52
N ASN A 112 3.07 -13.15 13.74
CA ASN A 112 3.86 -14.33 14.10
C ASN A 112 4.99 -14.64 13.09
N PRO A 113 5.89 -13.68 12.81
CA PRO A 113 6.96 -13.89 11.85
C PRO A 113 7.93 -15.00 12.32
N ARG A 114 8.04 -16.07 11.53
CA ARG A 114 9.06 -17.11 11.68
C ARG A 114 9.94 -17.15 10.42
N PRO A 115 11.16 -17.72 10.49
CA PRO A 115 12.07 -17.75 9.34
C PRO A 115 11.47 -18.32 8.05
N ASP A 116 10.52 -19.26 8.16
CA ASP A 116 9.93 -20.03 7.07
C ASP A 116 8.39 -19.92 6.97
N MET A 117 7.74 -19.17 7.86
CA MET A 117 6.28 -19.11 7.94
C MET A 117 5.77 -17.83 8.60
N ILE A 118 4.60 -17.38 8.18
CA ILE A 118 3.90 -16.21 8.76
C ILE A 118 2.42 -16.53 9.02
N SER A 119 1.79 -15.82 9.95
CA SER A 119 0.32 -15.77 10.03
C SER A 119 -0.19 -14.62 9.17
N LEU A 120 -0.83 -14.96 8.05
CA LEU A 120 -1.32 -14.01 7.06
C LEU A 120 -2.82 -13.73 7.24
N THR A 121 -3.16 -12.46 7.29
CA THR A 121 -4.51 -11.96 7.00
C THR A 121 -4.41 -11.08 5.76
N LEU A 122 -5.25 -11.34 4.77
CA LEU A 122 -5.34 -10.54 3.56
C LEU A 122 -6.80 -10.47 3.17
N GLN A 123 -7.41 -9.30 3.28
CA GLN A 123 -8.81 -9.05 2.95
C GLN A 123 -8.90 -7.94 1.92
N SER A 124 -9.69 -8.17 0.89
CA SER A 124 -9.91 -7.23 -0.20
C SER A 124 -11.40 -7.08 -0.49
N ALA A 125 -11.82 -5.86 -0.77
CA ALA A 125 -13.14 -5.57 -1.34
C ALA A 125 -13.10 -5.87 -2.84
N LEU A 126 -13.99 -6.76 -3.29
CA LEU A 126 -14.19 -7.10 -4.68
C LEU A 126 -15.49 -6.43 -5.18
N ASN A 127 -15.38 -5.70 -6.28
CA ASN A 127 -16.53 -5.18 -7.02
C ASN A 127 -16.59 -5.78 -8.43
N LEU A 128 -17.62 -6.61 -8.69
CA LEU A 128 -17.79 -7.31 -9.96
C LEU A 128 -18.32 -6.44 -11.11
N LYS A 129 -18.70 -5.17 -10.86
CA LYS A 129 -19.29 -4.24 -11.87
C LYS A 129 -20.49 -4.81 -12.64
N ILE A 130 -21.15 -5.83 -12.10
CA ILE A 130 -22.35 -6.46 -12.66
C ILE A 130 -23.39 -6.64 -11.54
N ALA A 131 -24.66 -6.58 -11.91
CA ALA A 131 -25.77 -6.76 -10.98
C ALA A 131 -26.04 -8.23 -10.63
N LEU A 132 -25.51 -9.16 -11.44
CA LEU A 132 -25.78 -10.59 -11.30
C LEU A 132 -24.86 -11.23 -10.24
N PRO A 133 -25.40 -12.10 -9.37
CA PRO A 133 -24.58 -12.84 -8.42
C PRO A 133 -23.72 -13.87 -9.16
N VAL A 134 -22.46 -13.98 -8.74
CA VAL A 134 -21.49 -14.93 -9.30
C VAL A 134 -21.04 -15.85 -8.17
N ARG A 135 -21.16 -17.16 -8.37
CA ARG A 135 -20.61 -18.14 -7.42
C ARG A 135 -19.23 -18.57 -7.91
N ILE A 136 -18.24 -18.50 -7.02
CA ILE A 136 -16.91 -19.07 -7.26
C ILE A 136 -16.75 -20.37 -6.48
N GLU A 137 -16.09 -21.35 -7.09
CA GLU A 137 -15.50 -22.45 -6.34
C GLU A 137 -14.27 -21.97 -5.55
N PRO A 138 -13.79 -22.76 -4.56
CA PRO A 138 -12.53 -22.45 -3.89
C PRO A 138 -11.43 -22.11 -4.90
N ILE A 139 -10.62 -21.11 -4.56
CA ILE A 139 -9.51 -20.66 -5.41
C ILE A 139 -8.26 -20.58 -4.57
N THR A 140 -7.19 -21.23 -5.04
CA THR A 140 -5.85 -21.04 -4.51
C THR A 140 -5.16 -19.96 -5.33
N LEU A 141 -4.68 -18.94 -4.65
CA LEU A 141 -3.98 -17.80 -5.21
C LEU A 141 -2.49 -17.92 -4.89
N ASP A 142 -1.67 -17.90 -5.93
CA ASP A 142 -0.23 -17.65 -5.86
C ASP A 142 -0.02 -16.18 -5.50
N LEU A 143 0.73 -15.91 -4.44
CA LEU A 143 1.12 -14.56 -4.00
C LEU A 143 2.56 -14.29 -4.46
N PHE A 144 2.76 -13.24 -5.25
CA PHE A 144 4.06 -13.00 -5.90
C PHE A 144 4.32 -11.51 -6.12
N VAL A 145 5.55 -11.19 -6.56
CA VAL A 145 5.94 -9.87 -7.05
C VAL A 145 5.90 -9.91 -8.58
N ARG A 146 5.15 -9.00 -9.23
CA ARG A 146 4.91 -9.00 -10.69
C ARG A 146 6.17 -9.21 -11.52
N ASP A 147 7.26 -8.53 -11.16
CA ASP A 147 8.54 -8.54 -11.88
C ASP A 147 9.25 -9.90 -11.82
N THR A 148 9.06 -10.66 -10.73
CA THR A 148 9.60 -12.02 -10.59
C THR A 148 8.76 -13.08 -11.30
N GLY A 149 7.52 -12.75 -11.66
CA GLY A 149 6.56 -13.67 -12.27
C GLY A 149 5.97 -14.68 -11.29
N ALA A 150 4.77 -15.14 -11.58
CA ALA A 150 4.00 -16.01 -10.69
C ALA A 150 4.55 -17.44 -10.54
N SER A 151 5.55 -17.86 -11.33
CA SER A 151 6.31 -19.08 -11.06
C SER A 151 7.21 -18.97 -9.83
N ASN A 152 7.51 -17.75 -9.40
CA ASN A 152 8.34 -17.45 -8.23
C ASN A 152 7.47 -16.97 -7.04
N ALA A 153 6.25 -17.49 -6.91
CA ALA A 153 5.37 -17.14 -5.82
C ALA A 153 6.04 -17.42 -4.45
N TRP A 154 5.89 -16.46 -3.54
CA TRP A 154 6.46 -16.53 -2.19
C TRP A 154 5.54 -17.25 -1.21
N ALA A 155 4.24 -17.35 -1.52
CA ALA A 155 3.30 -18.18 -0.79
C ALA A 155 2.00 -18.43 -1.60
N ASN A 156 1.11 -19.23 -1.02
CA ASN A 156 -0.22 -19.51 -1.55
C ASN A 156 -1.29 -19.20 -0.51
N ALA A 157 -2.41 -18.62 -0.93
CA ALA A 157 -3.58 -18.38 -0.09
C ALA A 157 -4.82 -19.01 -0.73
N THR A 158 -5.58 -19.81 0.03
CA THR A 158 -6.81 -20.43 -0.46
C THR A 158 -8.02 -19.68 0.07
N ILE A 159 -8.87 -19.22 -0.84
CA ILE A 159 -10.14 -18.57 -0.51
C ILE A 159 -11.26 -19.59 -0.75
N ASP A 160 -12.14 -19.75 0.24
CA ASP A 160 -13.28 -20.65 0.14
C ASP A 160 -14.29 -20.20 -0.91
N GLY A 161 -15.02 -21.18 -1.46
CA GLY A 161 -16.08 -20.94 -2.43
C GLY A 161 -17.20 -20.09 -1.82
N LYS A 162 -17.61 -19.05 -2.54
CA LYS A 162 -18.64 -18.10 -2.07
C LYS A 162 -19.45 -17.52 -3.22
N VAL A 163 -20.67 -17.10 -2.92
CA VAL A 163 -21.49 -16.28 -3.82
C VAL A 163 -21.15 -14.80 -3.60
N ILE A 164 -20.69 -14.15 -4.66
CA ILE A 164 -20.32 -12.74 -4.69
C ILE A 164 -21.46 -11.96 -5.33
N LYS A 165 -21.94 -10.92 -4.66
CA LYS A 165 -22.98 -10.02 -5.17
C LYS A 165 -22.58 -8.58 -4.92
N GLY A 166 -22.44 -7.81 -6.00
CA GLY A 166 -22.04 -6.41 -5.91
C GLY A 166 -20.67 -6.24 -5.24
N ASN A 167 -20.64 -5.50 -4.13
CA ASN A 167 -19.45 -5.34 -3.30
C ASN A 167 -19.38 -6.47 -2.25
N SER A 168 -18.28 -7.20 -2.19
CA SER A 168 -18.08 -8.28 -1.23
C SER A 168 -16.63 -8.35 -0.78
N THR A 169 -16.40 -8.65 0.48
CA THR A 169 -15.06 -8.91 0.99
C THR A 169 -14.66 -10.36 0.71
N LEU A 170 -13.46 -10.53 0.15
CA LEU A 170 -12.80 -11.80 -0.10
C LEU A 170 -11.42 -11.79 0.53
N GLY A 171 -10.91 -12.98 0.87
CA GLY A 171 -9.58 -13.11 1.41
C GLY A 171 -9.45 -14.20 2.45
N VAL A 172 -8.32 -14.18 3.15
CA VAL A 172 -7.96 -15.11 4.23
C VAL A 172 -7.75 -14.34 5.53
N SER A 173 -8.00 -14.98 6.66
CA SER A 173 -7.79 -14.37 7.98
C SER A 173 -7.09 -15.34 8.91
N LYS A 174 -5.96 -14.90 9.48
CA LYS A 174 -5.13 -15.66 10.43
C LYS A 174 -4.78 -17.06 9.95
N VAL A 175 -4.36 -17.15 8.68
CA VAL A 175 -3.93 -18.42 8.08
C VAL A 175 -2.42 -18.54 8.19
N GLU A 176 -1.96 -19.65 8.75
CA GLU A 176 -0.55 -20.01 8.78
C GLU A 176 -0.09 -20.30 7.35
N THR A 177 0.83 -19.48 6.87
CA THR A 177 1.25 -19.41 5.47
C THR A 177 2.75 -19.71 5.39
N PRO A 178 3.15 -20.90 4.90
CA PRO A 178 4.55 -21.22 4.64
C PRO A 178 5.14 -20.34 3.55
N LEU A 179 6.39 -19.93 3.71
CA LEU A 179 7.13 -19.14 2.74
C LEU A 179 7.82 -20.09 1.75
N THR A 180 7.27 -20.20 0.54
CA THR A 180 7.76 -21.14 -0.50
C THR A 180 8.98 -20.61 -1.25
N ASN A 181 9.11 -19.28 -1.37
CA ASN A 181 10.25 -18.62 -1.98
C ASN A 181 10.70 -17.44 -1.12
N LEU A 182 11.74 -17.66 -0.32
CA LEU A 182 12.28 -16.66 0.60
C LEU A 182 12.89 -15.46 -0.14
N THR A 183 13.51 -15.66 -1.30
CA THR A 183 14.11 -14.57 -2.07
C THR A 183 13.04 -13.59 -2.55
N THR A 184 11.95 -14.10 -3.14
CA THR A 184 10.83 -13.25 -3.58
C THR A 184 10.07 -12.65 -2.39
N TRP A 185 10.01 -13.35 -1.26
CA TRP A 185 9.47 -12.78 -0.01
C TRP A 185 10.31 -11.60 0.49
N VAL A 186 11.64 -11.74 0.55
CA VAL A 186 12.55 -10.65 0.94
C VAL A 186 12.39 -9.46 0.01
N GLU A 187 12.24 -9.69 -1.30
CA GLU A 187 11.96 -8.62 -2.26
C GLU A 187 10.62 -7.91 -2.00
N TYR A 188 9.57 -8.68 -1.66
CA TYR A 188 8.28 -8.11 -1.29
C TYR A 188 8.39 -7.28 0.00
N VAL A 189 9.05 -7.79 1.04
CA VAL A 189 9.31 -7.06 2.29
C VAL A 189 10.13 -5.80 2.02
N HIS A 190 11.15 -5.87 1.17
CA HIS A 190 11.94 -4.72 0.74
C HIS A 190 11.06 -3.64 0.08
N ASN A 191 10.16 -4.04 -0.82
CA ASN A 191 9.22 -3.12 -1.45
C ASN A 191 8.25 -2.49 -0.43
N VAL A 192 7.73 -3.27 0.52
CA VAL A 192 6.82 -2.80 1.58
C VAL A 192 7.50 -1.79 2.50
N VAL A 193 8.78 -2.00 2.85
CA VAL A 193 9.52 -1.09 3.73
C VAL A 193 9.95 0.18 3.00
N ASN A 194 10.48 0.06 1.78
CA ASN A 194 11.24 1.15 1.15
C ASN A 194 10.44 2.04 0.18
N LYS A 195 9.30 1.57 -0.33
CA LYS A 195 8.48 2.33 -1.29
C LYS A 195 7.34 3.06 -0.57
N LYS A 196 6.74 4.03 -1.27
CA LYS A 196 5.51 4.69 -0.83
C LYS A 196 4.27 3.82 -1.06
N ASP A 197 4.26 3.12 -2.19
CA ASP A 197 3.22 2.22 -2.64
C ASP A 197 3.83 0.98 -3.31
N THR A 198 3.13 -0.14 -3.19
CA THR A 198 3.51 -1.38 -3.87
C THR A 198 2.29 -2.20 -4.26
N ALA A 199 2.50 -3.17 -5.13
CA ALA A 199 1.47 -4.10 -5.57
C ALA A 199 1.74 -5.49 -5.00
N LEU A 200 0.72 -6.10 -4.40
CA LEU A 200 0.67 -7.54 -4.19
C LEU A 200 0.02 -8.19 -5.40
N SER A 201 0.80 -8.95 -6.18
CA SER A 201 0.28 -9.69 -7.32
C SER A 201 -0.29 -11.02 -6.89
N VAL A 202 -1.48 -11.33 -7.39
CA VAL A 202 -2.19 -12.59 -7.12
C VAL A 202 -2.56 -13.29 -8.41
N ARG A 203 -2.33 -14.60 -8.48
CA ARG A 203 -2.74 -15.41 -9.63
C ARG A 203 -3.38 -16.72 -9.20
N GLY A 204 -4.51 -17.07 -9.77
CA GLY A 204 -5.14 -18.37 -9.53
C GLY A 204 -6.26 -18.67 -10.50
N THR A 205 -6.63 -19.93 -10.61
CA THR A 205 -7.69 -20.37 -11.52
C THR A 205 -8.76 -21.13 -10.77
N THR A 206 -10.02 -20.83 -11.06
CA THR A 206 -11.17 -21.51 -10.47
C THR A 206 -12.31 -21.64 -11.46
N ASN A 207 -13.35 -22.38 -11.08
CA ASN A 207 -14.62 -22.37 -11.80
C ASN A 207 -15.54 -21.29 -11.21
N SER A 208 -16.04 -20.44 -12.07
CA SER A 208 -17.07 -19.46 -11.79
C SER A 208 -18.40 -19.91 -12.37
N TYR A 209 -19.49 -19.54 -11.71
CA TYR A 209 -20.86 -19.86 -12.09
C TYR A 209 -21.70 -18.59 -12.17
N LEU A 210 -22.22 -18.32 -13.37
CA LEU A 210 -23.26 -17.31 -13.59
C LEU A 210 -24.61 -18.01 -13.69
N GLY A 211 -25.35 -18.06 -12.58
CA GLY A 211 -26.48 -18.97 -12.45
C GLY A 211 -26.01 -20.44 -12.51
N VAL A 212 -26.51 -21.20 -13.50
CA VAL A 212 -26.10 -22.59 -13.75
C VAL A 212 -24.91 -22.73 -14.70
N LEU A 213 -24.50 -21.64 -15.34
CA LEU A 213 -23.49 -21.66 -16.39
C LEU A 213 -22.09 -21.68 -15.77
N LYS A 214 -21.38 -22.79 -15.97
CA LYS A 214 -20.00 -22.97 -15.51
C LYS A 214 -19.01 -22.35 -16.49
N SER A 215 -17.99 -21.67 -15.98
CA SER A 215 -16.87 -21.16 -16.76
C SER A 215 -15.58 -21.20 -15.96
N LYS A 216 -14.49 -21.63 -16.61
CA LYS A 216 -13.16 -21.55 -16.02
C LYS A 216 -12.66 -20.10 -16.12
N VAL A 217 -12.26 -19.52 -15.01
CA VAL A 217 -11.75 -18.15 -14.94
C VAL A 217 -10.40 -18.12 -14.24
N THR A 218 -9.53 -17.23 -14.71
CA THR A 218 -8.23 -16.97 -14.09
C THR A 218 -8.26 -15.57 -13.48
N MET A 219 -8.02 -15.50 -12.17
CA MET A 219 -7.69 -14.28 -11.46
C MET A 219 -6.20 -14.00 -11.68
N ASP A 220 -5.87 -12.87 -12.28
CA ASP A 220 -4.49 -12.36 -12.37
C ASP A 220 -4.58 -10.85 -12.17
N LYS A 221 -4.22 -10.39 -10.96
CA LYS A 221 -4.47 -9.03 -10.50
C LYS A 221 -3.33 -8.51 -9.66
N ASP A 222 -3.15 -7.20 -9.71
CA ASP A 222 -2.26 -6.46 -8.82
C ASP A 222 -3.10 -5.67 -7.83
N ILE A 223 -2.90 -5.93 -6.54
CA ILE A 223 -3.54 -5.23 -5.44
C ILE A 223 -2.58 -4.13 -4.99
N VAL A 224 -2.80 -2.92 -5.48
CA VAL A 224 -1.96 -1.76 -5.15
C VAL A 224 -2.39 -1.16 -3.82
N SER A 225 -1.43 -0.91 -2.93
CA SER A 225 -1.67 -0.25 -1.65
C SER A 225 -0.50 0.64 -1.22
N PRO A 226 -0.75 1.73 -0.49
CA PRO A 226 0.29 2.43 0.27
C PRO A 226 0.98 1.46 1.23
N VAL A 227 2.27 1.65 1.45
CA VAL A 227 3.09 0.84 2.36
C VAL A 227 3.86 1.74 3.35
N LEU A 228 4.96 1.28 3.94
CA LEU A 228 5.55 1.93 5.12
C LEU A 228 6.29 3.23 4.81
N ASP A 229 6.71 3.46 3.57
CA ASP A 229 7.45 4.67 3.15
C ASP A 229 8.64 4.97 4.06
N GLN A 230 9.48 3.95 4.35
CA GLN A 230 10.69 4.07 5.15
C GLN A 230 10.45 4.60 6.58
N PHE A 231 9.25 4.39 7.13
CA PHE A 231 8.82 4.97 8.41
C PHE A 231 8.97 6.49 8.44
N LYS A 232 8.71 7.16 7.31
CA LYS A 232 8.83 8.61 7.19
C LYS A 232 8.01 9.30 8.28
N GLY A 233 8.70 10.16 9.04
CA GLY A 233 8.18 10.78 10.25
C GLY A 233 8.59 10.09 11.54
N PHE A 234 9.50 9.11 11.48
CA PHE A 234 10.17 8.54 12.64
C PHE A 234 10.66 9.64 13.59
N SER A 235 10.36 9.48 14.86
CA SER A 235 10.75 10.43 15.90
C SER A 235 11.03 9.70 17.21
N VAL A 236 11.85 10.33 18.04
CA VAL A 236 12.14 9.85 19.38
C VAL A 236 11.90 11.01 20.35
N THR A 237 11.08 10.77 21.37
CA THR A 237 10.71 11.77 22.39
C THR A 237 11.08 11.26 23.78
N ASP A 238 10.94 12.13 24.78
CA ASP A 238 11.11 11.81 26.20
C ASP A 238 12.44 11.12 26.52
N THR A 239 13.46 11.44 25.72
CA THR A 239 14.76 10.79 25.82
C THR A 239 15.53 11.34 27.00
N GLY A 240 16.17 10.49 27.79
CA GLY A 240 16.97 10.89 28.93
C GLY A 240 17.93 9.80 29.40
N LEU A 241 19.08 10.20 29.92
CA LEU A 241 20.01 9.30 30.60
C LEU A 241 19.44 8.88 31.95
N VAL A 242 19.69 7.63 32.32
CA VAL A 242 19.35 7.06 33.63
C VAL A 242 20.60 6.48 34.28
N SER A 243 20.55 6.27 35.60
CA SER A 243 21.60 5.50 36.27
C SER A 243 21.69 4.12 35.63
N LYS A 244 22.92 3.67 35.36
CA LYS A 244 23.19 2.41 34.69
C LYS A 244 22.52 1.26 35.44
N ARG A 245 21.64 0.54 34.75
CA ARG A 245 20.93 -0.63 35.28
C ARG A 245 21.81 -1.88 35.22
N GLU A 246 21.36 -2.97 35.84
CA GLU A 246 22.07 -4.26 35.85
C GLU A 246 22.29 -4.83 34.43
N ASP A 247 21.34 -4.61 33.52
CA ASP A 247 21.43 -4.99 32.10
C ASP A 247 22.32 -4.04 31.26
N GLY A 248 22.89 -3.01 31.89
CA GLY A 248 23.72 -2.00 31.25
C GLY A 248 22.95 -0.81 30.67
N THR A 249 21.61 -0.83 30.67
CA THR A 249 20.77 0.26 30.15
C THR A 249 21.08 1.57 30.87
N ASN A 250 21.34 2.62 30.11
CA ASN A 250 21.61 3.97 30.62
C ASN A 250 20.90 5.07 29.82
N LEU A 251 20.08 4.70 28.85
CA LEU A 251 19.23 5.58 28.05
C LEU A 251 17.80 5.04 28.04
N VAL A 252 16.83 5.93 28.23
CA VAL A 252 15.41 5.64 28.02
C VAL A 252 14.78 6.71 27.13
N GLY A 253 13.69 6.37 26.46
CA GLY A 253 12.88 7.29 25.67
C GLY A 253 11.68 6.60 25.04
N ASN A 254 11.01 7.27 24.13
CA ASN A 254 9.87 6.75 23.37
C ASN A 254 10.15 6.90 21.87
N ALA A 255 10.12 5.81 21.11
CA ALA A 255 10.27 5.84 19.67
C ALA A 255 8.89 5.74 19.00
N THR A 256 8.60 6.67 18.09
CA THR A 256 7.38 6.63 17.29
C THR A 256 7.71 6.18 15.87
N LEU A 257 7.08 5.08 15.45
CA LEU A 257 7.17 4.49 14.12
C LEU A 257 5.84 4.70 13.38
N PRO A 258 5.78 5.66 12.43
CA PRO A 258 4.61 5.86 11.60
C PRO A 258 4.40 4.71 10.63
N ASN A 259 3.14 4.36 10.42
CA ASN A 259 2.69 3.42 9.41
C ASN A 259 1.56 4.04 8.61
N HIS A 260 1.89 4.53 7.43
CA HIS A 260 0.95 5.17 6.51
C HIS A 260 0.10 4.16 5.71
N SER A 261 0.26 2.86 5.99
CA SER A 261 -0.40 1.76 5.28
C SER A 261 -1.58 1.16 6.05
N LEU A 262 -2.30 0.25 5.39
CA LEU A 262 -3.32 -0.60 6.03
C LEU A 262 -2.74 -1.91 6.59
N LEU A 263 -1.42 -2.10 6.51
CA LEU A 263 -0.75 -3.31 6.96
C LEU A 263 -0.54 -3.26 8.47
N THR A 264 -0.91 -4.33 9.16
CA THR A 264 -0.46 -4.59 10.53
C THR A 264 0.74 -5.53 10.47
N LEU A 265 1.86 -5.15 11.09
CA LEU A 265 3.10 -5.92 11.05
C LEU A 265 3.58 -6.22 12.46
N ASP A 266 3.75 -7.50 12.77
CA ASP A 266 4.42 -7.92 14.00
C ASP A 266 5.91 -8.09 13.71
N LEU A 267 6.77 -7.31 14.39
CA LEU A 267 8.22 -7.32 14.21
C LEU A 267 8.94 -8.00 15.38
N GLY A 268 8.38 -7.94 16.59
CA GLY A 268 9.00 -8.45 17.80
C GLY A 268 10.04 -7.49 18.41
N THR A 269 11.19 -8.01 18.82
CA THR A 269 12.27 -7.22 19.42
C THR A 269 13.27 -6.75 18.37
N ILE A 270 13.44 -5.44 18.26
CA ILE A 270 14.35 -4.77 17.32
C ILE A 270 15.55 -4.24 18.11
N VAL A 271 16.75 -4.60 17.66
CA VAL A 271 18.02 -4.06 18.18
C VAL A 271 18.65 -3.18 17.11
N LEU A 272 18.97 -1.95 17.48
CA LEU A 272 19.49 -0.89 16.63
C LEU A 272 20.89 -0.47 17.11
N ASP A 273 21.78 -0.16 16.17
CA ASP A 273 23.02 0.55 16.42
C ASP A 273 22.81 2.04 16.31
N VAL A 274 23.25 2.80 17.32
CA VAL A 274 23.12 4.25 17.37
C VAL A 274 24.44 4.89 16.96
N LYS A 275 24.38 5.79 15.99
CA LYS A 275 25.53 6.47 15.40
C LYS A 275 25.37 7.98 15.45
N SER A 276 26.49 8.67 15.67
CA SER A 276 26.62 10.12 15.43
C SER A 276 27.59 10.31 14.29
N GLY A 277 27.07 10.65 13.11
CA GLY A 277 27.86 10.61 11.88
C GLY A 277 28.43 9.20 11.65
N GLY A 278 29.73 9.07 11.43
CA GLY A 278 30.39 7.77 11.22
C GLY A 278 30.71 6.97 12.49
N LEU A 279 30.49 7.53 13.70
CA LEU A 279 30.88 6.90 14.96
C LEU A 279 29.69 6.18 15.60
N THR A 280 29.82 4.88 15.85
CA THR A 280 28.88 4.14 16.69
C THR A 280 29.08 4.54 18.15
N ILE A 281 28.02 5.05 18.78
CA ILE A 281 28.03 5.58 20.15
C ILE A 281 27.21 4.75 21.13
N GLY A 282 26.58 3.66 20.65
CA GLY A 282 25.81 2.76 21.50
C GLY A 282 24.84 1.88 20.71
N ASN A 283 23.91 1.27 21.44
CA ASN A 283 22.79 0.53 20.88
C ASN A 283 21.47 0.96 21.53
N ALA A 284 20.37 0.64 20.84
CA ALA A 284 19.02 0.83 21.34
C ALA A 284 18.17 -0.40 21.04
N THR A 285 17.17 -0.66 21.88
CA THR A 285 16.30 -1.82 21.81
C THR A 285 14.85 -1.37 21.95
N LEU A 286 14.01 -1.87 21.05
CA LEU A 286 12.56 -1.82 21.12
C LEU A 286 12.06 -3.24 21.31
N LYS A 287 11.19 -3.46 22.30
CA LYS A 287 10.62 -4.78 22.59
C LYS A 287 9.16 -4.83 22.15
N ASP A 288 8.72 -6.02 21.76
CA ASP A 288 7.32 -6.34 21.45
C ASP A 288 6.67 -5.34 20.46
N VAL A 289 7.40 -5.04 19.39
CA VAL A 289 7.00 -4.09 18.36
C VAL A 289 5.98 -4.74 17.43
N THR A 290 4.73 -4.32 17.54
CA THR A 290 3.67 -4.60 16.56
C THR A 290 3.12 -3.28 16.04
N ILE A 291 3.28 -3.04 14.75
CA ILE A 291 2.94 -1.78 14.08
C ILE A 291 1.56 -1.89 13.45
N TYR A 292 0.63 -1.06 13.91
CA TYR A 292 -0.72 -0.91 13.36
C TYR A 292 -0.78 0.29 12.40
N PRO A 293 -1.82 0.42 11.56
CA PRO A 293 -2.05 1.64 10.78
C PRO A 293 -2.06 2.90 11.66
N GLY A 294 -1.29 3.92 11.29
CA GLY A 294 -1.12 5.17 12.05
C GLY A 294 0.22 5.30 12.78
N ASN A 295 0.27 6.16 13.80
CA ASN A 295 1.48 6.37 14.60
C ASN A 295 1.54 5.37 15.76
N ASN A 296 2.64 4.64 15.87
CA ASN A 296 2.85 3.64 16.92
C ASN A 296 4.04 4.06 17.78
N THR A 297 3.82 4.23 19.08
CA THR A 297 4.86 4.65 20.02
C THR A 297 5.25 3.49 20.94
N PHE A 298 6.54 3.23 21.03
CA PHE A 298 7.12 2.13 21.80
C PHE A 298 8.17 2.64 22.77
N PRO A 299 8.25 2.08 24.00
CA PRO A 299 9.34 2.36 24.91
C PRO A 299 10.68 1.94 24.31
N LEU A 300 11.63 2.87 24.30
CA LEU A 300 12.99 2.70 23.83
C LEU A 300 13.93 2.60 25.04
N THR A 301 14.76 1.56 25.07
CA THR A 301 15.86 1.42 26.03
C THR A 301 17.17 1.33 25.28
N GLY A 302 18.22 1.98 25.77
CA GLY A 302 19.52 1.96 25.10
C GLY A 302 20.71 1.89 26.05
N VAL A 303 21.82 1.46 25.48
CA VAL A 303 23.14 1.46 26.10
C VAL A 303 24.04 2.37 25.28
N LEU A 304 24.26 3.58 25.78
CA LEU A 304 25.20 4.54 25.22
C LEU A 304 26.59 4.37 25.84
N ASP A 305 27.61 4.34 25.00
CA ASP A 305 29.01 4.39 25.42
C ASP A 305 29.44 5.84 25.62
N LEU A 306 29.10 6.37 26.81
CA LEU A 306 29.42 7.74 27.20
C LEU A 306 30.94 7.99 27.23
N SER A 307 31.74 6.97 27.54
CA SER A 307 33.20 7.10 27.51
C SER A 307 33.69 7.34 26.09
N THR A 308 33.23 6.54 25.12
CA THR A 308 33.56 6.72 23.70
C THR A 308 33.09 8.08 23.18
N ILE A 309 31.90 8.54 23.58
CA ILE A 309 31.38 9.87 23.21
C ILE A 309 32.30 10.97 23.74
N ILE A 310 32.68 10.95 25.03
CA ILE A 310 33.52 11.98 25.65
C ILE A 310 34.94 11.98 25.04
N HIS A 311 35.51 10.81 24.76
CA HIS A 311 36.81 10.69 24.10
C HIS A 311 36.80 11.25 22.68
N ASN A 312 35.68 11.10 21.97
CA ASN A 312 35.51 11.56 20.59
C ASN A 312 34.66 12.83 20.47
N LEU A 313 34.53 13.61 21.55
CA LEU A 313 33.59 14.73 21.63
C LEU A 313 33.78 15.73 20.49
N GLY A 314 35.03 16.04 20.11
CA GLY A 314 35.32 16.93 18.99
C GLY A 314 34.75 16.42 17.65
N LYS A 315 34.84 15.11 17.38
CA LYS A 315 34.27 14.49 16.17
C LYS A 315 32.75 14.47 16.22
N VAL A 316 32.17 14.13 17.38
CA VAL A 316 30.72 14.14 17.60
C VAL A 316 30.17 15.55 17.35
N LEU A 317 30.73 16.57 18.00
CA LEU A 317 30.31 17.96 17.84
C LEU A 317 30.48 18.45 16.40
N ALA A 318 31.59 18.12 15.73
CA ALA A 318 31.80 18.47 14.33
C ALA A 318 30.72 17.84 13.42
N SER A 319 30.38 16.56 13.64
CA SER A 319 29.33 15.88 12.87
C SER A 319 27.93 16.45 13.11
N GLN A 320 27.69 17.02 14.30
CA GLN A 320 26.39 17.58 14.70
C GLN A 320 26.30 19.09 14.51
N ALA A 321 27.35 19.77 14.04
CA ALA A 321 27.47 21.23 14.07
C ALA A 321 26.29 21.97 13.41
N ALA A 322 25.68 21.40 12.36
CA ALA A 322 24.49 21.98 11.73
C ALA A 322 23.24 21.87 12.62
N ASN A 323 23.00 20.70 13.22
CA ASN A 323 21.85 20.43 14.08
C ASN A 323 21.97 21.13 15.44
N LEU A 324 23.19 21.28 15.96
CA LEU A 324 23.45 22.01 17.21
C LEU A 324 23.01 23.48 17.10
N LYS A 325 23.08 24.09 15.91
CA LYS A 325 22.60 25.48 15.69
C LYS A 325 21.10 25.62 15.86
N THR A 326 20.34 24.53 15.64
CA THR A 326 18.88 24.48 15.83
C THR A 326 18.50 23.87 17.17
N GLY A 327 19.47 23.59 18.05
CA GLY A 327 19.23 23.01 19.37
C GLY A 327 18.99 21.50 19.36
N ASN A 328 19.30 20.81 18.25
CA ASN A 328 19.00 19.40 18.05
C ASN A 328 20.26 18.53 17.85
N LEU A 329 20.11 17.24 18.10
CA LEU A 329 21.07 16.18 17.75
C LEU A 329 20.40 15.24 16.75
N ALA A 330 21.07 14.96 15.63
CA ALA A 330 20.60 13.95 14.67
C ALA A 330 21.42 12.68 14.88
N LEU A 331 20.78 11.63 15.40
CA LEU A 331 21.40 10.33 15.62
C LEU A 331 20.87 9.34 14.59
N ASP A 332 21.76 8.74 13.84
CA ASP A 332 21.41 7.71 12.86
C ASP A 332 21.31 6.37 13.57
N THR A 333 20.24 5.63 13.28
CA THR A 333 20.03 4.29 13.79
C THR A 333 19.95 3.29 12.65
N ILE A 334 20.66 2.18 12.80
CA ILE A 334 20.72 1.11 11.80
C ILE A 334 20.33 -0.18 12.49
N THR A 335 19.43 -0.96 11.87
CA THR A 335 18.99 -2.22 12.45
C THR A 335 20.11 -3.24 12.45
N ARG A 336 20.41 -3.79 13.63
CA ARG A 336 21.36 -4.88 13.82
C ARG A 336 20.67 -6.24 13.73
N SER A 337 19.52 -6.39 14.40
CA SER A 337 18.76 -7.63 14.40
C SER A 337 17.31 -7.41 14.75
N ILE A 338 16.45 -8.29 14.21
CA ILE A 338 15.04 -8.39 14.56
C ILE A 338 14.77 -9.83 14.99
N THR A 339 14.27 -10.00 16.20
CA THR A 339 13.96 -11.31 16.77
C THR A 339 12.51 -11.36 17.22
N TRP A 340 11.84 -12.47 16.92
CA TRP A 340 10.48 -12.73 17.37
C TRP A 340 10.48 -13.98 18.24
N ASN A 341 9.95 -13.87 19.45
CA ASN A 341 9.96 -14.93 20.46
C ASN A 341 11.34 -15.62 20.62
N GLY A 342 12.41 -14.82 20.64
CA GLY A 342 13.80 -15.30 20.77
C GLY A 342 14.44 -15.84 19.50
N THR A 343 13.71 -15.93 18.38
CA THR A 343 14.22 -16.44 17.10
C THR A 343 14.49 -15.30 16.13
N LEU A 344 15.63 -15.30 15.44
CA LEU A 344 15.95 -14.32 14.41
C LEU A 344 14.94 -14.38 13.26
N VAL A 345 14.46 -13.21 12.79
CA VAL A 345 13.64 -13.09 11.59
C VAL A 345 14.53 -12.55 10.45
N PRO A 346 15.03 -13.41 9.54
CA PRO A 346 16.08 -13.01 8.60
C PRO A 346 15.62 -11.94 7.61
N TYR A 347 14.42 -12.10 7.03
CA TYR A 347 13.92 -11.19 6.00
C TYR A 347 13.63 -9.78 6.55
N TYR A 348 13.19 -9.63 7.80
CA TYR A 348 13.07 -8.32 8.42
C TYR A 348 14.43 -7.74 8.75
N THR A 349 15.33 -8.55 9.31
CA THR A 349 16.68 -8.10 9.67
C THR A 349 17.45 -7.59 8.45
N GLU A 350 17.44 -8.36 7.35
CA GLU A 350 18.12 -8.01 6.10
C GLU A 350 17.61 -6.68 5.54
N VAL A 351 16.30 -6.56 5.35
CA VAL A 351 15.69 -5.35 4.76
C VAL A 351 15.88 -4.13 5.66
N MET A 352 15.65 -4.28 6.97
CA MET A 352 15.74 -3.17 7.91
C MET A 352 17.18 -2.75 8.21
N SER A 353 18.16 -3.62 7.99
CA SER A 353 19.59 -3.27 8.11
C SER A 353 20.08 -2.33 7.01
N GLY A 354 19.39 -2.33 5.86
CA GLY A 354 19.63 -1.38 4.76
C GLY A 354 18.99 -0.01 4.96
N LEU A 355 18.16 0.16 6.00
CA LEU A 355 17.45 1.41 6.29
C LEU A 355 18.10 2.16 7.45
N THR A 356 18.48 3.41 7.20
CA THR A 356 18.94 4.34 8.23
C THR A 356 17.77 5.19 8.72
N LEU A 357 17.43 5.08 10.00
CA LEU A 357 16.43 5.92 10.65
C LEU A 357 17.12 7.03 11.47
N THR A 358 16.94 8.28 11.08
CA THR A 358 17.53 9.43 11.77
C THR A 358 16.59 9.94 12.86
N ALA A 359 17.00 9.82 14.13
CA ALA A 359 16.32 10.40 15.27
C ALA A 359 16.78 11.84 15.51
N ASN A 360 15.86 12.80 15.45
CA ASN A 360 16.12 14.19 15.82
C ASN A 360 15.74 14.41 17.29
N LEU A 361 16.74 14.58 18.15
CA LEU A 361 16.58 14.76 19.59
C LEU A 361 16.80 16.23 19.96
N ALA A 362 15.86 16.83 20.69
CA ALA A 362 16.07 18.14 21.29
C ALA A 362 17.07 18.03 22.44
N ILE A 363 18.15 18.83 22.40
CA ILE A 363 19.19 18.83 23.45
C ILE A 363 18.59 19.28 24.78
N ALA A 364 17.66 20.22 24.73
CA ALA A 364 16.95 20.73 25.89
C ALA A 364 16.23 19.60 26.64
N ASP A 365 15.41 18.82 25.93
CA ASP A 365 14.65 17.72 26.50
C ASP A 365 15.58 16.62 27.01
N LEU A 366 16.60 16.26 26.22
CA LEU A 366 17.59 15.28 26.63
C LEU A 366 18.29 15.69 27.93
N LEU A 367 18.73 16.95 28.04
CA LEU A 367 19.41 17.46 29.22
C LEU A 367 18.47 17.49 30.43
N LYS A 368 17.26 18.03 30.25
CA LYS A 368 16.25 18.15 31.29
C LYS A 368 15.88 16.79 31.87
N ASN A 369 15.53 15.85 30.99
CA ASN A 369 15.14 14.50 31.37
C ASN A 369 16.32 13.75 32.00
N SER A 370 17.53 13.88 31.47
CA SER A 370 18.73 13.22 32.04
C SER A 370 19.01 13.68 33.47
N ILE A 371 18.99 15.00 33.71
CA ILE A 371 19.24 15.55 35.05
C ILE A 371 18.14 15.11 36.01
N HIS A 372 16.87 15.22 35.61
CA HIS A 372 15.75 14.75 36.41
C HIS A 372 15.88 13.25 36.74
N ASN A 373 16.17 12.42 35.76
CA ASN A 373 16.26 10.96 35.93
C ASN A 373 17.46 10.52 36.78
N LEU A 374 18.61 11.17 36.65
CA LEU A 374 19.81 10.84 37.44
C LEU A 374 19.70 11.28 38.90
N LEU A 375 18.85 12.27 39.19
CA LEU A 375 18.74 12.90 40.51
C LEU A 375 17.44 12.55 41.27
N SER A 376 16.39 12.08 40.59
CA SER A 376 15.07 11.75 41.17
C SER A 376 15.08 10.60 42.18
N GLY A 377 16.18 9.84 42.30
CA GLY A 377 16.34 8.80 43.33
C GLY A 377 16.57 9.32 44.76
N ASN A 378 16.59 10.64 44.99
CA ASN A 378 16.82 11.24 46.30
C ASN A 378 15.88 12.43 46.55
N SER A 379 15.01 12.31 47.56
CA SER A 379 13.97 13.30 47.91
C SER A 379 14.53 14.68 48.27
N SER A 380 15.75 14.77 48.78
CA SER A 380 16.39 16.07 49.06
C SER A 380 16.81 16.81 47.79
N ILE A 381 16.87 16.12 46.64
CA ILE A 381 17.42 16.63 45.39
C ILE A 381 16.29 16.99 44.42
N THR A 382 15.14 16.32 44.51
CA THR A 382 13.91 16.72 43.82
C THR A 382 13.46 18.12 44.25
N ASP A 383 13.52 18.44 45.54
CA ASP A 383 13.21 19.79 46.06
C ASP A 383 14.15 20.87 45.46
N ALA A 384 15.43 20.53 45.26
CA ALA A 384 16.39 21.44 44.63
C ALA A 384 16.08 21.65 43.14
N LEU A 385 15.69 20.59 42.42
CA LEU A 385 15.28 20.66 41.01
C LEU A 385 13.99 21.47 40.81
N ASP A 386 12.99 21.26 41.65
CA ASP A 386 11.72 22.01 41.61
C ASP A 386 11.96 23.50 41.89
N SER A 387 12.86 23.81 42.83
CA SER A 387 13.24 25.19 43.14
C SER A 387 14.01 25.89 42.00
N VAL A 388 14.68 25.14 41.14
CA VAL A 388 15.41 25.64 39.96
C VAL A 388 14.48 25.74 38.76
N GLY A 389 13.61 24.74 38.52
CA GLY A 389 12.60 24.79 37.45
C GLY A 389 11.61 25.96 37.60
N GLY A 390 11.30 26.36 38.84
CA GLY A 390 10.47 27.53 39.13
C GLY A 390 11.12 28.90 38.81
N LEU A 391 12.42 28.96 38.51
CA LEU A 391 13.09 30.22 38.12
C LEU A 391 12.88 30.59 36.64
N SER A 392 12.71 29.60 35.75
CA SER A 392 12.47 29.86 34.32
C SER A 392 11.18 30.70 34.11
N GLY A 393 10.15 30.45 34.93
CA GLY A 393 8.93 31.27 34.98
C GLY A 393 9.09 32.65 35.63
N LEU A 394 10.13 32.87 36.44
CA LEU A 394 10.40 34.16 37.09
C LEU A 394 11.14 35.11 36.14
N VAL A 395 12.03 34.60 35.28
CA VAL A 395 12.78 35.41 34.30
C VAL A 395 11.85 35.99 33.22
N GLY A 396 10.83 35.24 32.79
CA GLY A 396 9.81 35.73 31.84
C GLY A 396 8.93 36.86 32.39
N ASN A 397 8.89 37.05 33.72
CA ASN A 397 8.06 38.06 34.38
C ASN A 397 8.88 39.26 34.92
N LEU A 398 10.22 39.20 34.81
CA LEU A 398 11.14 40.24 35.29
C LEU A 398 11.48 41.30 34.22
N THR A 399 11.00 41.14 32.99
CA THR A 399 11.17 42.17 31.93
C THR A 399 10.25 43.38 32.11
N ASP A 400 9.28 43.34 33.04
CA ASP A 400 8.24 44.36 33.19
C ASP A 400 8.27 45.17 34.50
N SER A 401 9.31 45.07 35.35
CA SER A 401 9.37 45.92 36.56
C SER A 401 10.74 46.53 36.86
N GLU A 402 10.78 47.86 36.82
CA GLU A 402 11.89 48.71 37.28
C GLU A 402 12.16 48.52 38.78
N GLY A 403 13.28 47.92 39.13
CA GLY A 403 13.72 47.77 40.53
C GLY A 403 15.10 47.13 40.67
N ALA A 404 16.17 47.94 40.59
CA ALA A 404 17.57 47.50 40.61
C ALA A 404 18.01 46.72 41.88
N SER A 405 17.28 46.80 43.01
CA SER A 405 17.57 46.04 44.23
C SER A 405 17.11 44.58 44.15
N ASN A 406 16.07 44.29 43.37
CA ASN A 406 15.50 42.95 43.28
C ASN A 406 16.29 42.06 42.30
N THR A 407 16.96 42.67 41.32
CA THR A 407 17.78 41.98 40.31
C THR A 407 19.04 41.33 40.92
N ALA A 408 19.71 42.01 41.86
CA ALA A 408 20.92 41.48 42.50
C ALA A 408 20.60 40.29 43.44
N SER A 409 19.51 40.40 44.21
CA SER A 409 19.05 39.31 45.07
C SER A 409 18.54 38.10 44.27
N ALA A 410 17.88 38.33 43.13
CA ALA A 410 17.48 37.29 42.21
C ALA A 410 18.69 36.58 41.58
N ALA A 411 19.70 37.34 41.12
CA ALA A 411 20.92 36.79 40.54
C ALA A 411 21.75 35.99 41.57
N LEU A 412 21.82 36.44 42.82
CA LEU A 412 22.46 35.71 43.93
C LEU A 412 21.70 34.42 44.28
N ALA A 413 20.37 34.46 44.28
CA ALA A 413 19.53 33.29 44.48
C ALA A 413 19.70 32.27 43.34
N GLU A 414 19.81 32.73 42.09
CA GLU A 414 20.08 31.89 40.93
C GLU A 414 21.47 31.24 41.00
N SER A 415 22.51 32.02 41.30
CA SER A 415 23.88 31.51 41.47
C SER A 415 23.96 30.44 42.56
N SER A 416 23.34 30.69 43.73
CA SER A 416 23.36 29.73 44.84
C SER A 416 22.66 28.40 44.49
N LYS A 417 21.58 28.44 43.71
CA LYS A 417 20.86 27.25 43.26
C LYS A 417 21.61 26.48 42.16
N ILE A 418 22.27 27.19 41.23
CA ILE A 418 23.18 26.60 40.26
C ILE A 418 24.31 25.86 40.99
N ASP A 419 24.90 26.46 42.02
CA ASP A 419 25.99 25.84 42.78
C ASP A 419 25.53 24.63 43.60
N ALA A 420 24.29 24.66 44.11
CA ALA A 420 23.66 23.48 44.71
C ALA A 420 23.49 22.34 43.69
N LEU A 421 22.99 22.63 42.48
CA LEU A 421 22.84 21.64 41.42
C LEU A 421 24.20 21.05 40.99
N LYS A 422 25.22 21.89 40.77
CA LYS A 422 26.60 21.46 40.48
C LYS A 422 27.12 20.49 41.54
N SER A 423 26.99 20.86 42.81
CA SER A 423 27.45 20.04 43.95
C SER A 423 26.74 18.67 43.99
N LYS A 424 25.41 18.65 43.78
CA LYS A 424 24.63 17.41 43.73
C LYS A 424 25.02 16.53 42.54
N LEU A 425 25.22 17.10 41.36
CA LEU A 425 25.68 16.34 40.19
C LEU A 425 27.09 15.76 40.41
N LYS A 426 28.03 16.54 40.97
CA LYS A 426 29.41 16.07 41.26
C LYS A 426 29.46 14.94 42.29
N THR A 427 28.53 14.93 43.24
CA THR A 427 28.44 13.91 44.30
C THR A 427 27.61 12.69 43.91
N ASN A 428 26.77 12.80 42.87
CA ASN A 428 25.95 11.71 42.39
C ASN A 428 26.80 10.52 41.89
N VAL A 429 26.48 9.31 42.37
CA VAL A 429 27.25 8.09 42.07
C VAL A 429 27.21 7.75 40.58
N ALA A 430 26.04 7.88 39.93
CA ALA A 430 25.90 7.59 38.51
C ALA A 430 26.71 8.58 37.65
N VAL A 431 26.69 9.87 37.99
CA VAL A 431 27.54 10.88 37.32
C VAL A 431 29.02 10.56 37.51
N ARG A 432 29.44 10.17 38.72
CA ARG A 432 30.84 9.79 38.98
C ARG A 432 31.26 8.55 38.19
N ASP A 433 30.37 7.57 38.02
CA ASP A 433 30.66 6.36 37.25
C ASP A 433 30.85 6.67 35.75
N ILE A 434 30.05 7.58 35.17
CA ILE A 434 30.20 8.04 33.78
C ILE A 434 31.62 8.60 33.50
N PHE A 435 32.18 9.31 34.47
CA PHE A 435 33.49 9.97 34.34
C PHE A 435 34.62 9.25 35.10
N LYS A 436 34.44 7.99 35.49
CA LYS A 436 35.43 7.27 36.32
C LYS A 436 36.83 7.20 35.70
N ASP A 437 36.89 7.13 34.37
CA ASP A 437 38.14 7.02 33.60
C ASP A 437 38.69 8.39 33.17
N HIS A 438 38.08 9.50 33.64
CA HIS A 438 38.45 10.86 33.26
C HIS A 438 39.03 11.64 34.45
N PRO A 439 39.98 12.56 34.21
CA PRO A 439 40.49 13.43 35.26
C PRO A 439 39.35 14.22 35.93
N VAL A 440 39.40 14.31 37.25
CA VAL A 440 38.39 15.01 38.07
C VAL A 440 38.14 16.44 37.60
N GLN A 441 39.19 17.15 37.18
CA GLN A 441 39.10 18.50 36.63
C GLN A 441 38.24 18.56 35.37
N LYS A 442 38.45 17.62 34.44
CA LYS A 442 37.68 17.53 33.19
C LYS A 442 36.22 17.17 33.46
N ARG A 443 35.96 16.24 34.40
CA ARG A 443 34.61 15.93 34.87
C ARG A 443 33.91 17.18 35.40
N ASP A 444 34.54 17.87 36.34
CA ASP A 444 33.91 19.01 37.01
C ASP A 444 33.61 20.15 36.04
N MET A 445 34.51 20.41 35.08
CA MET A 445 34.25 21.37 33.99
C MET A 445 33.02 20.99 33.15
N ILE A 446 32.86 19.72 32.80
CA ILE A 446 31.71 19.24 32.01
C ILE A 446 30.42 19.36 32.85
N VAL A 447 30.45 18.92 34.11
CA VAL A 447 29.30 19.00 35.03
C VAL A 447 28.88 20.46 35.25
N ASP A 448 29.82 21.37 35.43
CA ASP A 448 29.53 22.79 35.63
C ASP A 448 28.89 23.42 34.39
N SER A 449 29.35 23.04 33.19
CA SER A 449 28.75 23.47 31.93
C SER A 449 27.33 22.92 31.75
N LEU A 450 27.09 21.64 32.05
CA LEU A 450 25.77 21.01 31.97
C LEU A 450 24.77 21.65 32.93
N ALA A 451 25.18 21.90 34.18
CA ALA A 451 24.33 22.59 35.16
C ALA A 451 23.98 24.01 34.70
N GLY A 452 24.95 24.75 34.15
CA GLY A 452 24.71 26.08 33.61
C GLY A 452 23.80 26.10 32.38
N MET A 453 23.83 25.05 31.55
CA MET A 453 22.88 24.91 30.43
C MET A 453 21.47 24.58 30.93
N TYR A 454 21.33 23.69 31.91
CA TYR A 454 20.02 23.29 32.45
C TYR A 454 19.22 24.47 33.01
N VAL A 455 19.88 25.41 33.69
CA VAL A 455 19.20 26.59 34.25
C VAL A 455 18.75 27.60 33.17
N LYS A 456 19.35 27.53 31.97
CA LYS A 456 18.97 28.40 30.84
C LYS A 456 17.83 27.82 29.98
N LEU A 457 17.42 26.58 30.23
CA LEU A 457 16.27 25.92 29.59
C LEU A 457 14.99 26.28 30.35
#